data_AF-A0A9W8PT12-F1
#
_entry.id   AF-A0A9W8PT12-F1
#
_cell.length_a   1.000
_cell.length_b   1.000
_cell.length_c   1.000
_cell.angle_alpha   90.00
_cell.angle_beta   90.00
_cell.angle_gamma   90.00
#
_symmetry.space_group_name_H-M   'P 1'
#
loop_
_entity.id
_entity.type
_entity.pdbx_description
1 polymer ?
#
loop_
_entity_poly.entity_id
_entity_poly.type
_entity_poly.pdbx_seq_one_letter_code
_entity_poly.pdbx_strand_id
1 'polypeptide(L)'
;MGIPDDDFDSGDALFEDVDEDDLIFDGIEEEDLIGKTTGKHSRGIENDNVPVKKARVGSVSTTDGKLGGTQRIQIAQRILADKFRYKSFRHEQEAAISRLLNGDSALVVFPTGAGKSLCYQIPAIAFPEVDKLTKERHADDSGITIVVSPLIALMKDQVDALKRKGIAAECMDSTKTWDELQQINKDLREGTLRILYCAPERLNNEGFVGMMKHVKGGVRLIGVDEAHCISEV
;
A
#
# COMPACT_ATOMS: atom_id res chain seq x y z
N MET A 1 -36.40 -0.81 -21.80
CA MET A 1 -35.79 -1.14 -23.10
C MET A 1 -34.86 -0.01 -23.47
N GLY A 2 -33.55 -0.10 -23.55
CA GLY A 2 -32.52 -0.95 -22.93
C GLY A 2 -31.29 -0.03 -22.77
N ILE A 3 -30.48 -0.24 -21.75
CA ILE A 3 -29.22 0.52 -21.55
C ILE A 3 -28.21 -0.05 -22.56
N PRO A 4 -27.50 0.77 -23.35
CA PRO A 4 -26.43 0.27 -24.21
C PRO A 4 -25.23 -0.16 -23.35
N ASP A 5 -24.67 -1.31 -23.71
CA ASP A 5 -23.39 -1.79 -23.21
C ASP A 5 -22.29 -0.77 -23.55
N ASP A 6 -21.67 -0.17 -22.54
CA ASP A 6 -20.48 0.66 -22.73
C ASP A 6 -19.24 -0.23 -22.67
N ASP A 7 -18.66 -0.38 -23.85
CA ASP A 7 -17.37 -0.98 -24.13
C ASP A 7 -16.29 -0.40 -23.21
N PHE A 8 -15.60 -1.32 -22.53
CA PHE A 8 -14.38 -1.09 -21.78
C PHE A 8 -13.27 -0.73 -22.78
N ASP A 9 -13.01 0.56 -22.98
CA ASP A 9 -11.80 1.03 -23.66
C ASP A 9 -10.61 0.87 -22.69
N SER A 10 -10.08 -0.35 -22.66
CA SER A 10 -8.75 -0.63 -22.11
C SER A 10 -7.72 -0.01 -23.04
N GLY A 11 -7.06 1.05 -22.57
CA GLY A 11 -5.78 1.50 -23.11
C GLY A 11 -4.64 0.51 -22.85
N ASP A 12 -4.86 -0.78 -23.12
CA ASP A 12 -3.88 -1.86 -23.15
C ASP A 12 -3.77 -2.35 -24.60
N ALA A 13 -3.12 -1.56 -25.43
CA ALA A 13 -2.55 -2.04 -26.67
C ALA A 13 -1.04 -1.88 -26.55
N LEU A 14 -0.38 -2.93 -26.06
CA LEU A 14 1.00 -3.35 -26.29
C LEU A 14 1.27 -4.55 -25.37
N PHE A 15 1.84 -5.63 -25.91
CA PHE A 15 2.08 -6.98 -25.34
C PHE A 15 1.06 -8.05 -25.77
N GLU A 16 1.09 -8.40 -27.05
CA GLU A 16 0.77 -9.77 -27.50
C GLU A 16 2.05 -10.63 -27.48
N ASP A 17 1.85 -11.90 -27.15
CA ASP A 17 2.75 -13.08 -27.24
C ASP A 17 3.80 -13.32 -26.14
N VAL A 18 3.40 -14.06 -25.11
CA VAL A 18 4.25 -15.08 -24.45
C VAL A 18 3.40 -16.33 -24.19
N ASP A 19 3.81 -17.46 -24.78
CA ASP A 19 3.14 -18.77 -24.75
C ASP A 19 3.02 -19.38 -23.34
N GLU A 20 1.90 -20.05 -23.07
CA GLU A 20 1.48 -20.61 -21.76
C GLU A 20 2.02 -22.02 -21.42
N ASP A 21 3.01 -22.57 -22.13
CA ASP A 21 3.33 -24.01 -22.03
C ASP A 21 4.60 -24.41 -21.23
N ASP A 22 5.22 -23.53 -20.43
CA ASP A 22 6.45 -23.88 -19.65
C ASP A 22 6.30 -23.88 -18.11
N LEU A 23 5.08 -23.94 -17.56
CA LEU A 23 4.88 -24.12 -16.12
C LEU A 23 4.83 -25.61 -15.72
N ILE A 24 5.99 -26.27 -15.69
CA ILE A 24 6.19 -27.50 -14.93
C ILE A 24 6.73 -27.14 -13.54
N PHE A 25 5.87 -27.18 -12.53
CA PHE A 25 6.28 -27.26 -11.12
C PHE A 25 6.16 -28.71 -10.65
N ASP A 26 7.31 -29.39 -10.57
CA ASP A 26 7.43 -30.66 -9.85
C ASP A 26 7.46 -30.39 -8.34
N GLY A 27 6.71 -31.22 -7.61
CA GLY A 27 6.23 -30.95 -6.26
C GLY A 27 7.24 -31.06 -5.11
N ILE A 28 6.80 -30.57 -3.95
CA ILE A 28 7.33 -30.97 -2.64
C ILE A 28 6.13 -31.28 -1.74
N GLU A 29 6.15 -32.47 -1.16
CA GLU A 29 5.10 -33.06 -0.30
C GLU A 29 5.06 -32.47 1.12
N GLU A 30 3.89 -32.61 1.76
CA GLU A 30 3.41 -31.82 2.90
C GLU A 30 3.66 -32.46 4.30
N GLU A 31 4.71 -33.26 4.52
CA GLU A 31 4.81 -34.09 5.76
C GLU A 31 5.87 -33.73 6.84
N ASP A 32 6.76 -32.74 6.70
CA ASP A 32 7.87 -32.57 7.67
C ASP A 32 7.70 -31.51 8.79
N LEU A 33 6.47 -31.17 9.19
CA LEU A 33 6.23 -30.13 10.21
C LEU A 33 5.63 -30.62 11.53
N ILE A 34 6.03 -31.78 12.07
CA ILE A 34 5.73 -32.13 13.47
C ILE A 34 6.86 -32.94 14.15
N GLY A 35 7.70 -32.28 14.97
CA GLY A 35 8.74 -32.94 15.77
C GLY A 35 9.01 -32.27 17.12
N LYS A 36 8.87 -33.05 18.20
CA LYS A 36 8.82 -32.70 19.63
C LYS A 36 10.17 -32.27 20.24
N THR A 37 10.11 -31.44 21.29
CA THR A 37 11.23 -31.04 22.17
C THR A 37 11.36 -31.96 23.40
N THR A 38 12.55 -32.51 23.65
CA THR A 38 13.15 -32.76 24.99
C THR A 38 14.67 -32.93 24.81
N GLY A 39 15.50 -32.15 25.52
CA GLY A 39 16.91 -31.92 25.14
C GLY A 39 18.01 -32.57 25.98
N LYS A 40 19.27 -32.36 25.56
CA LYS A 40 20.44 -31.98 26.38
C LYS A 40 21.72 -31.84 25.52
N HIS A 41 22.50 -30.81 25.87
CA HIS A 41 23.95 -30.61 25.67
C HIS A 41 24.57 -30.26 24.29
N SER A 42 25.08 -29.02 24.27
CA SER A 42 26.42 -28.56 23.86
C SER A 42 26.77 -28.27 22.39
N ARG A 43 27.22 -27.02 22.21
CA ARG A 43 28.09 -26.42 21.16
C ARG A 43 27.50 -26.21 19.76
N GLY A 44 27.65 -24.97 19.28
CA GLY A 44 27.67 -24.61 17.86
C GLY A 44 26.53 -23.70 17.43
N ILE A 45 26.88 -22.46 17.06
CA ILE A 45 26.46 -21.65 15.90
C ILE A 45 24.96 -21.65 15.47
N GLU A 46 24.48 -20.43 15.15
CA GLU A 46 23.34 -20.06 14.27
C GLU A 46 21.89 -19.85 14.81
N ASN A 47 21.38 -18.68 14.41
CA ASN A 47 20.05 -18.23 13.96
C ASN A 47 18.72 -18.58 14.68
N ASP A 48 17.98 -17.48 14.93
CA ASP A 48 16.54 -17.22 14.83
C ASP A 48 15.47 -18.17 15.43
N ASN A 49 14.59 -17.59 16.25
CA ASN A 49 13.15 -17.57 15.94
C ASN A 49 12.30 -16.82 16.99
N VAL A 50 11.66 -15.73 16.55
CA VAL A 50 10.51 -15.12 17.23
C VAL A 50 9.24 -15.60 16.50
N PRO A 51 8.21 -16.14 17.18
CA PRO A 51 7.10 -16.78 16.47
C PRO A 51 6.15 -15.74 15.85
N VAL A 52 5.99 -15.82 14.52
CA VAL A 52 4.90 -15.19 13.79
C VAL A 52 3.62 -15.99 14.03
N LYS A 53 2.68 -15.43 14.80
CA LYS A 53 1.34 -16.01 14.99
C LYS A 53 0.52 -15.81 13.71
N LYS A 54 0.19 -16.91 13.02
CA LYS A 54 -0.87 -16.94 12.00
C LYS A 54 -2.20 -16.56 12.66
N ALA A 55 -2.75 -15.39 12.31
CA ALA A 55 -4.02 -14.93 12.84
C ALA A 55 -5.18 -15.67 12.15
N ARG A 56 -5.83 -16.59 12.88
CA ARG A 56 -7.21 -17.01 12.61
C ARG A 56 -8.12 -15.78 12.76
N VAL A 57 -9.04 -15.60 11.83
CA VAL A 57 -10.12 -14.60 11.90
C VAL A 57 -10.96 -14.87 13.15
N GLY A 58 -10.68 -14.13 14.23
CA GLY A 58 -11.46 -14.12 15.45
C GLY A 58 -12.41 -12.93 15.43
N SER A 59 -13.71 -13.18 15.53
CA SER A 59 -14.72 -12.13 15.72
C SER A 59 -14.58 -11.52 17.11
N VAL A 60 -14.36 -10.20 17.20
CA VAL A 60 -14.51 -9.45 18.46
C VAL A 60 -15.50 -8.31 18.25
N SER A 61 -16.53 -8.31 19.09
CA SER A 61 -17.51 -7.25 19.25
C SER A 61 -16.99 -6.16 20.19
N THR A 62 -17.17 -4.88 19.83
CA THR A 62 -17.34 -3.78 20.80
C THR A 62 -18.03 -2.61 20.11
N THR A 63 -19.04 -2.04 20.77
CA THR A 63 -20.13 -1.25 20.18
C THR A 63 -19.85 0.25 20.04
N ASP A 64 -18.75 0.79 20.57
CA ASP A 64 -18.42 2.21 20.45
C ASP A 64 -17.42 2.52 19.31
N GLY A 65 -16.61 1.55 18.90
CA GLY A 65 -15.70 1.66 17.75
C GLY A 65 -16.36 1.43 16.37
N LYS A 66 -17.59 0.89 16.36
CA LYS A 66 -18.31 0.57 15.12
C LYS A 66 -18.74 1.80 14.34
N LEU A 67 -19.19 2.88 15.00
CA LEU A 67 -19.63 4.10 14.30
C LEU A 67 -18.47 4.78 13.57
N GLY A 68 -17.31 4.91 14.22
CA GLY A 68 -16.10 5.45 13.60
C GLY A 68 -15.63 4.60 12.43
N GLY A 69 -15.64 3.26 12.58
CA GLY A 69 -15.30 2.34 11.49
C GLY A 69 -16.22 2.46 10.29
N THR A 70 -17.55 2.55 10.51
CA THR A 70 -18.53 2.72 9.43
C THR A 70 -18.36 4.07 8.70
N GLN A 71 -18.02 5.14 9.41
CA GLN A 71 -17.81 6.44 8.77
C GLN A 71 -16.48 6.50 8.00
N ARG A 72 -15.40 5.87 8.52
CA ARG A 72 -14.11 5.74 7.82
C ARG A 72 -14.29 5.03 6.48
N ILE A 73 -15.07 3.94 6.44
CA ILE A 73 -15.31 3.21 5.18
C ILE A 73 -16.21 3.98 4.21
N GLN A 74 -17.18 4.75 4.70
CA GLN A 74 -18.00 5.63 3.85
C GLN A 74 -17.16 6.71 3.15
N ILE A 75 -16.16 7.28 3.85
CA ILE A 75 -15.17 8.18 3.24
C ILE A 75 -14.42 7.48 2.11
N ALA A 76 -13.94 6.25 2.36
CA ALA A 76 -13.23 5.45 1.36
C ALA A 76 -14.09 5.15 0.13
N GLN A 77 -15.35 4.76 0.32
CA GLN A 77 -16.31 4.48 -0.75
C GLN A 77 -16.62 5.74 -1.58
N ARG A 78 -16.75 6.90 -0.93
CA ARG A 78 -16.90 8.19 -1.63
C ARG A 78 -15.68 8.51 -2.49
N ILE A 79 -14.48 8.36 -1.95
CA ILE A 79 -13.23 8.60 -2.70
C ILE A 79 -13.15 7.66 -3.91
N LEU A 80 -13.51 6.38 -3.73
CA LEU A 80 -13.56 5.40 -4.81
C LEU A 80 -14.48 5.87 -5.95
N ALA A 81 -15.70 6.31 -5.63
CA ALA A 81 -16.66 6.79 -6.62
C ALA A 81 -16.23 8.10 -7.28
N ASP A 82 -15.76 9.08 -6.50
CA ASP A 82 -15.52 10.44 -6.96
C ASP A 82 -14.18 10.57 -7.71
N LYS A 83 -13.13 9.94 -7.20
CA LYS A 83 -11.76 10.05 -7.74
C LYS A 83 -11.41 8.91 -8.69
N PHE A 84 -11.86 7.70 -8.38
CA PHE A 84 -11.51 6.50 -9.14
C PHE A 84 -12.61 6.04 -10.11
N ARG A 85 -13.84 6.59 -9.99
CA ARG A 85 -14.98 6.27 -10.87
C ARG A 85 -15.40 4.81 -10.83
N TYR A 86 -15.12 4.12 -9.73
CA TYR A 86 -15.59 2.75 -9.50
C TYR A 86 -16.83 2.74 -8.60
N LYS A 87 -17.78 1.85 -8.90
CA LYS A 87 -19.06 1.74 -8.17
C LYS A 87 -18.93 1.08 -6.80
N SER A 88 -17.98 0.15 -6.66
CA SER A 88 -17.77 -0.63 -5.43
C SER A 88 -16.35 -1.17 -5.39
N PHE A 89 -15.88 -1.48 -4.19
CA PHE A 89 -14.65 -2.25 -3.99
C PHE A 89 -14.80 -3.66 -4.58
N ARG A 90 -13.68 -4.26 -4.98
CA ARG A 90 -13.59 -5.64 -5.45
C ARG A 90 -12.79 -6.48 -4.43
N HIS A 91 -13.07 -7.77 -4.39
CA HIS A 91 -12.36 -8.72 -3.51
C HIS A 91 -12.31 -8.22 -2.05
N GLU A 92 -11.18 -8.39 -1.38
CA GLU A 92 -10.93 -7.96 0.00
C GLU A 92 -10.36 -6.53 0.09
N GLN A 93 -10.50 -5.70 -0.96
CA GLN A 93 -10.00 -4.31 -0.95
C GLN A 93 -10.62 -3.51 0.20
N GLU A 94 -11.94 -3.61 0.39
CA GLU A 94 -12.64 -2.89 1.46
C GLU A 94 -12.12 -3.30 2.84
N ALA A 95 -11.91 -4.60 3.05
CA ALA A 95 -11.37 -5.13 4.30
C ALA A 95 -9.95 -4.62 4.58
N ALA A 96 -9.07 -4.63 3.57
CA ALA A 96 -7.71 -4.11 3.69
C ALA A 96 -7.70 -2.61 3.99
N ILE A 97 -8.47 -1.82 3.24
CA ILE A 97 -8.59 -0.36 3.41
C ILE A 97 -9.15 -0.04 4.80
N SER A 98 -10.18 -0.75 5.25
CA SER A 98 -10.78 -0.56 6.57
C SER A 98 -9.74 -0.77 7.68
N ARG A 99 -8.94 -1.84 7.61
CA ARG A 99 -7.83 -2.08 8.57
C ARG A 99 -6.83 -0.92 8.58
N LEU A 100 -6.35 -0.52 7.40
CA LEU A 100 -5.36 0.57 7.28
C LEU A 100 -5.90 1.90 7.81
N LEU A 101 -7.17 2.22 7.54
CA LEU A 101 -7.82 3.43 8.06
C LEU A 101 -8.02 3.40 9.58
N ASN A 102 -8.07 2.23 10.21
CA ASN A 102 -8.11 2.07 11.65
C ASN A 102 -6.71 2.07 12.30
N GLY A 103 -5.64 2.17 11.50
CA GLY A 103 -4.26 2.16 11.97
C GLY A 103 -3.66 0.76 12.14
N ASP A 104 -4.35 -0.28 11.69
CA ASP A 104 -3.85 -1.66 11.68
C ASP A 104 -3.04 -1.95 10.41
N SER A 105 -2.15 -2.95 10.49
CA SER A 105 -1.42 -3.46 9.32
C SER A 105 -2.27 -4.44 8.49
N ALA A 106 -1.96 -4.53 7.20
CA ALA A 106 -2.54 -5.49 6.26
C ALA A 106 -1.47 -6.08 5.33
N LEU A 107 -1.61 -7.37 5.00
CA LEU A 107 -0.91 -8.03 3.90
C LEU A 107 -1.95 -8.32 2.83
N VAL A 108 -1.71 -7.83 1.62
CA VAL A 108 -2.64 -7.94 0.50
C VAL A 108 -2.01 -8.80 -0.59
N VAL A 109 -2.62 -9.94 -0.87
CA VAL A 109 -2.20 -10.86 -1.95
C VAL A 109 -3.34 -10.93 -2.96
N PHE A 110 -3.30 -10.07 -3.97
CA PHE A 110 -4.23 -10.11 -5.10
C PHE A 110 -3.47 -10.42 -6.39
N PRO A 111 -4.13 -11.00 -7.42
CA PRO A 111 -3.54 -11.12 -8.74
C PRO A 111 -3.21 -9.73 -9.34
N THR A 112 -2.39 -9.71 -10.38
CA THR A 112 -2.10 -8.49 -11.14
C THR A 112 -3.39 -7.94 -11.76
N GLY A 113 -3.50 -6.61 -11.89
CA GLY A 113 -4.71 -5.97 -12.40
C GLY A 113 -5.90 -5.91 -11.44
N ALA A 114 -5.88 -6.63 -10.31
CA ALA A 114 -6.97 -6.62 -9.32
C ALA A 114 -7.05 -5.34 -8.46
N GLY A 115 -6.31 -4.28 -8.81
CA GLY A 115 -6.37 -2.98 -8.14
C GLY A 115 -5.70 -2.98 -6.75
N LYS A 116 -4.59 -3.71 -6.57
CA LYS A 116 -3.80 -3.71 -5.31
C LYS A 116 -3.46 -2.29 -4.85
N SER A 117 -3.12 -1.40 -5.78
CA SER A 117 -2.73 -0.01 -5.48
C SER A 117 -3.81 0.80 -4.77
N LEU A 118 -5.09 0.51 -5.01
CA LEU A 118 -6.19 1.16 -4.31
C LEU A 118 -6.12 0.96 -2.79
N CYS A 119 -5.53 -0.16 -2.33
CA CYS A 119 -5.42 -0.47 -0.91
C CYS A 119 -4.57 0.53 -0.15
N TYR A 120 -3.58 1.17 -0.78
CA TYR A 120 -2.77 2.22 -0.14
C TYR A 120 -3.12 3.63 -0.65
N GLN A 121 -3.60 3.77 -1.89
CA GLN A 121 -3.96 5.07 -2.46
C GLN A 121 -5.21 5.66 -1.79
N ILE A 122 -6.24 4.86 -1.54
CA ILE A 122 -7.48 5.36 -0.93
C ILE A 122 -7.24 5.83 0.50
N PRO A 123 -6.55 5.06 1.38
CA PRO A 123 -6.17 5.57 2.69
C PRO A 123 -5.39 6.88 2.65
N ALA A 124 -4.41 7.00 1.74
CA ALA A 124 -3.60 8.22 1.58
C ALA A 124 -4.46 9.48 1.36
N ILE A 125 -5.55 9.34 0.59
CA ILE A 125 -6.48 10.43 0.27
C ILE A 125 -7.49 10.64 1.42
N ALA A 126 -7.90 9.57 2.09
CA ALA A 126 -8.91 9.59 3.14
C ALA A 126 -8.42 10.18 4.46
N PHE A 127 -7.13 10.03 4.80
CA PHE A 127 -6.58 10.47 6.09
C PHE A 127 -6.99 11.88 6.53
N PRO A 128 -6.86 12.95 5.70
CA PRO A 128 -7.31 14.29 6.11
C PRO A 128 -8.79 14.41 6.45
N GLU A 129 -9.67 13.64 5.81
CA GLU A 129 -11.09 13.63 6.15
C GLU A 129 -11.37 12.78 7.39
N VAL A 130 -10.64 11.67 7.55
CA VAL A 130 -10.69 10.83 8.75
C VAL A 130 -10.22 11.60 9.98
N ASP A 131 -9.11 12.35 9.88
CA ASP A 131 -8.59 13.13 11.00
C ASP A 131 -9.56 14.27 11.39
N LYS A 132 -10.21 14.91 10.42
CA LYS A 132 -11.29 15.90 10.68
C LYS A 132 -12.47 15.28 11.43
N LEU A 133 -12.85 14.07 11.04
CA LEU A 133 -13.96 13.34 11.64
C LEU A 133 -13.64 12.90 13.08
N THR A 134 -12.47 12.28 13.28
CA THR A 134 -12.11 11.62 14.54
C THR A 134 -11.50 12.58 15.55
N LYS A 135 -10.89 13.68 15.07
CA LYS A 135 -10.10 14.64 15.86
C LYS A 135 -8.91 13.99 16.58
N GLU A 136 -8.49 12.80 16.16
CA GLU A 136 -7.31 12.10 16.67
C GLU A 136 -6.02 12.82 16.27
N ARG A 137 -6.05 13.54 15.15
CA ARG A 137 -4.98 14.39 14.64
C ARG A 137 -5.54 15.73 14.19
N HIS A 138 -4.69 16.75 14.19
CA HIS A 138 -5.03 18.02 13.56
C HIS A 138 -5.16 17.82 12.05
N ALA A 139 -6.19 18.42 11.44
CA ALA A 139 -6.50 18.22 10.02
C ALA A 139 -5.36 18.67 9.08
N ASP A 140 -4.54 19.61 9.53
CA ASP A 140 -3.38 20.10 8.77
C ASP A 140 -2.12 19.24 8.94
N ASP A 141 -2.18 18.21 9.81
CA ASP A 141 -1.06 17.32 10.18
C ASP A 141 -1.39 15.84 9.92
N SER A 142 -2.14 15.56 8.85
CA SER A 142 -2.50 14.19 8.46
C SER A 142 -1.32 13.30 8.09
N GLY A 143 -0.18 13.91 7.77
CA GLY A 143 1.01 13.19 7.33
C GLY A 143 0.89 12.70 5.89
N ILE A 144 1.85 11.85 5.50
CA ILE A 144 1.98 11.33 4.14
C ILE A 144 1.94 9.80 4.10
N THR A 145 1.45 9.24 3.00
CA THR A 145 1.67 7.84 2.64
C THR A 145 2.92 7.69 1.78
N ILE A 146 3.83 6.80 2.16
CA ILE A 146 4.98 6.42 1.33
C ILE A 146 4.67 5.08 0.67
N VAL A 147 4.95 4.96 -0.62
CA VAL A 147 4.86 3.68 -1.35
C VAL A 147 6.22 3.31 -1.88
N VAL A 148 6.74 2.19 -1.41
CA VAL A 148 7.99 1.61 -1.91
C VAL A 148 7.65 0.70 -3.08
N SER A 149 8.26 0.91 -4.24
CA SER A 149 8.03 0.06 -5.42
C SER A 149 9.33 -0.10 -6.22
N PRO A 150 9.69 -1.32 -6.67
CA PRO A 150 10.92 -1.53 -7.43
C PRO A 150 10.85 -1.01 -8.87
N LEU A 151 9.66 -0.76 -9.40
CA LEU A 151 9.46 -0.44 -10.82
C LEU A 151 9.28 1.08 -11.03
N ILE A 152 10.38 1.78 -11.36
CA ILE A 152 10.38 3.24 -11.57
C ILE A 152 9.39 3.70 -12.64
N ALA A 153 9.28 2.96 -13.76
CA ALA A 153 8.32 3.29 -14.82
C ALA A 153 6.88 3.25 -14.31
N LEU A 154 6.51 2.17 -13.61
CA LEU A 154 5.19 2.02 -12.99
C LEU A 154 4.92 3.10 -11.95
N MET A 155 5.92 3.48 -11.14
CA MET A 155 5.77 4.59 -10.18
C MET A 155 5.37 5.90 -10.88
N LYS A 156 5.99 6.21 -12.03
CA LYS A 156 5.69 7.43 -12.81
C LYS A 156 4.27 7.39 -13.35
N ASP A 157 3.86 6.26 -13.93
CA ASP A 157 2.50 6.09 -14.45
C ASP A 157 1.43 6.23 -13.34
N GLN A 158 1.70 5.68 -12.15
CA GLN A 158 0.82 5.83 -10.99
C GLN A 158 0.74 7.28 -10.50
N VAL A 159 1.87 7.97 -10.41
CA VAL A 159 1.91 9.40 -10.01
C VAL A 159 1.13 10.25 -11.01
N ASP A 160 1.33 10.05 -12.31
CA ASP A 160 0.63 10.81 -13.35
C ASP A 160 -0.87 10.53 -13.32
N ALA A 161 -1.28 9.27 -13.10
CA ALA A 161 -2.68 8.91 -12.94
C ALA A 161 -3.33 9.59 -11.72
N LEU A 162 -2.60 9.70 -10.59
CA LEU A 162 -3.07 10.38 -9.39
C LEU A 162 -3.15 11.90 -9.59
N LYS A 163 -2.15 12.50 -10.23
CA LYS A 163 -2.15 13.94 -10.57
C LYS A 163 -3.32 14.31 -11.47
N ARG A 164 -3.62 13.48 -12.49
CA ARG A 164 -4.81 13.66 -13.36
C ARG A 164 -6.13 13.65 -12.59
N LYS A 165 -6.19 12.99 -11.42
CA LYS A 165 -7.34 12.96 -10.51
C LYS A 165 -7.35 14.12 -9.49
N GLY A 166 -6.39 15.04 -9.60
CA GLY A 166 -6.19 16.16 -8.66
C GLY A 166 -5.68 15.71 -7.30
N ILE A 167 -4.94 14.59 -7.24
CA ILE A 167 -4.31 14.08 -6.02
C ILE A 167 -2.84 14.49 -6.05
N ALA A 168 -2.38 15.15 -4.99
CA ALA A 168 -1.00 15.57 -4.84
C ALA A 168 -0.11 14.33 -4.58
N ALA A 169 0.57 13.88 -5.63
CA ALA A 169 1.42 12.70 -5.64
C ALA A 169 2.77 13.05 -6.29
N GLU A 170 3.85 12.47 -5.81
CA GLU A 170 5.17 12.57 -6.43
C GLU A 170 5.92 11.23 -6.35
N CYS A 171 7.00 11.09 -7.12
CA CYS A 171 7.95 9.99 -6.99
C CYS A 171 9.36 10.50 -6.66
N MET A 172 10.12 9.70 -5.92
CA MET A 172 11.54 9.91 -5.66
C MET A 172 12.32 8.69 -6.11
N ASP A 173 13.06 8.86 -7.20
CA ASP A 173 13.89 7.85 -7.84
C ASP A 173 15.22 8.48 -8.30
N SER A 174 16.10 7.69 -8.92
CA SER A 174 17.42 8.16 -9.38
C SER A 174 17.37 9.16 -10.54
N THR A 175 16.22 9.31 -11.22
CA THR A 175 16.05 10.18 -12.40
C THR A 175 15.68 11.62 -12.04
N LYS A 176 15.35 11.90 -10.76
CA LYS A 176 14.95 13.23 -10.29
C LYS A 176 16.12 14.20 -10.26
N THR A 177 15.90 15.38 -10.84
CA THR A 177 16.83 16.52 -10.79
C THR A 177 16.87 17.13 -9.40
N TRP A 178 17.90 17.95 -9.13
CA TRP A 178 18.03 18.63 -7.84
C TRP A 178 16.85 19.58 -7.56
N ASP A 179 16.38 20.34 -8.56
CA ASP A 179 15.25 21.25 -8.42
C ASP A 179 13.95 20.51 -8.09
N GLU A 180 13.69 19.38 -8.77
CA GLU A 180 12.53 18.53 -8.44
C GLU A 180 12.60 17.98 -7.01
N LEU A 181 13.78 17.54 -6.57
CA LEU A 181 13.97 17.08 -5.19
C LEU A 181 13.76 18.20 -4.18
N GLN A 182 14.17 19.43 -4.47
CA GLN A 182 13.89 20.59 -3.62
C GLN A 182 12.39 20.89 -3.55
N GLN A 183 11.68 20.79 -4.67
CA GLN A 183 10.24 20.99 -4.72
C GLN A 183 9.51 19.91 -3.91
N ILE A 184 9.86 18.63 -4.08
CA ILE A 184 9.32 17.52 -3.27
C ILE A 184 9.58 17.77 -1.78
N ASN A 185 10.80 18.17 -1.40
CA ASN A 185 11.15 18.50 -0.02
C ASN A 185 10.26 19.62 0.55
N LYS A 186 10.01 20.67 -0.23
CA LYS A 186 9.13 21.77 0.16
C LYS A 186 7.71 21.26 0.39
N ASP A 187 7.16 20.50 -0.56
CA ASP A 187 5.79 20.00 -0.48
C ASP A 187 5.58 19.03 0.70
N LEU A 188 6.60 18.23 1.02
CA LEU A 188 6.65 17.39 2.22
C LEU A 188 6.61 18.19 3.52
N ARG A 189 7.35 19.31 3.59
CA ARG A 189 7.39 20.20 4.77
C ARG A 189 6.12 21.01 4.92
N GLU A 190 5.46 21.35 3.82
CA GLU A 190 4.19 22.08 3.82
C GLU A 190 2.99 21.16 4.05
N GLY A 191 3.16 19.84 3.91
CA GLY A 191 2.10 18.84 4.09
C GLY A 191 1.10 18.83 2.92
N THR A 192 1.55 19.23 1.73
CA THR A 192 0.70 19.34 0.53
C THR A 192 0.62 18.01 -0.24
N LEU A 193 1.65 17.15 -0.13
CA LEU A 193 1.65 15.81 -0.72
C LEU A 193 0.82 14.82 0.10
N ARG A 194 0.08 13.96 -0.60
CA ARG A 194 -0.69 12.85 0.00
C ARG A 194 0.02 11.52 -0.11
N ILE A 195 0.77 11.34 -1.20
CA ILE A 195 1.45 10.08 -1.49
C ILE A 195 2.79 10.35 -2.16
N LEU A 196 3.82 9.68 -1.68
CA LEU A 196 5.17 9.71 -2.26
C LEU A 196 5.58 8.29 -2.63
N TYR A 197 5.78 8.04 -3.91
CA TYR A 197 6.39 6.81 -4.39
C TYR A 197 7.91 6.91 -4.24
N CYS A 198 8.57 5.84 -3.79
CA CYS A 198 10.00 5.81 -3.55
C CYS A 198 10.58 4.50 -4.07
N ALA A 199 11.70 4.60 -4.79
CA ALA A 199 12.47 3.42 -5.17
C ALA A 199 13.23 2.88 -3.94
N PRO A 200 13.41 1.55 -3.78
CA PRO A 200 13.98 0.95 -2.56
C PRO A 200 15.37 1.49 -2.21
N GLU A 201 16.20 1.79 -3.21
CA GLU A 201 17.56 2.31 -3.04
C GLU A 201 17.59 3.69 -2.35
N ARG A 202 16.49 4.45 -2.38
CA ARG A 202 16.40 5.75 -1.71
C ARG A 202 16.16 5.62 -0.20
N LEU A 203 15.58 4.52 0.27
CA LEU A 203 15.15 4.39 1.68
C LEU A 203 16.33 4.32 2.66
N ASN A 204 17.45 3.73 2.24
CA ASN A 204 18.66 3.60 3.07
C ASN A 204 19.55 4.86 3.05
N ASN A 205 19.15 5.91 2.33
CA ASN A 205 19.92 7.15 2.28
C ASN A 205 19.67 7.99 3.54
N GLU A 206 20.74 8.38 4.25
CA GLU A 206 20.65 9.25 5.44
C GLU A 206 19.91 10.56 5.15
N GLY A 207 20.06 11.11 3.94
CA GLY A 207 19.34 12.30 3.49
C GLY A 207 17.83 12.07 3.39
N PHE A 208 17.41 10.88 2.94
CA PHE A 208 15.98 10.51 2.90
C PHE A 208 15.41 10.40 4.31
N VAL A 209 16.10 9.69 5.20
CA VAL A 209 15.70 9.56 6.61
C VAL A 209 15.65 10.93 7.28
N GLY A 210 16.62 11.81 7.00
CA GLY A 210 16.65 13.19 7.48
C GLY A 210 15.45 14.00 6.98
N MET A 211 15.12 13.91 5.69
CA MET A 211 13.94 14.55 5.11
C MET A 211 12.64 14.07 5.76
N MET A 212 12.50 12.77 6.01
CA MET A 212 11.29 12.19 6.62
C MET A 212 11.01 12.73 8.03
N LYS A 213 12.05 13.13 8.79
CA LYS A 213 11.89 13.76 10.11
C LYS A 213 11.22 15.14 10.07
N HIS A 214 11.20 15.79 8.90
CA HIS A 214 10.66 17.14 8.72
C HIS A 214 9.34 17.15 7.93
N VAL A 215 8.77 15.99 7.63
CA VAL A 215 7.46 15.89 6.99
C VAL A 215 6.39 16.37 7.95
N LYS A 216 5.55 17.31 7.50
CA LYS A 216 4.43 17.79 8.31
C LYS A 216 3.43 16.66 8.57
N GLY A 217 3.07 16.44 9.84
CA GLY A 217 2.23 15.31 10.27
C GLY A 217 2.92 13.94 10.28
N GLY A 218 4.17 13.85 9.80
CA GLY A 218 4.97 12.62 9.76
C GLY A 218 4.51 11.60 8.70
N VAL A 219 5.10 10.41 8.74
CA VAL A 219 4.71 9.29 7.88
C VAL A 219 3.51 8.58 8.50
N ARG A 220 2.41 8.51 7.76
CA ARG A 220 1.11 7.96 8.22
C ARG A 220 0.93 6.51 7.82
N LEU A 221 1.40 6.14 6.64
CA LEU A 221 1.31 4.80 6.08
C LEU A 221 2.55 4.53 5.22
N ILE A 222 3.06 3.31 5.29
CA ILE A 222 4.05 2.79 4.34
C ILE A 222 3.42 1.60 3.62
N GLY A 223 3.26 1.72 2.31
CA GLY A 223 2.93 0.62 1.42
C GLY A 223 4.20 0.06 0.78
N VAL A 224 4.30 -1.26 0.65
CA VAL A 224 5.38 -1.91 -0.09
C VAL A 224 4.72 -2.69 -1.24
N ASP A 225 4.95 -2.21 -2.45
CA ASP A 225 4.49 -2.83 -3.69
C ASP A 225 5.51 -3.87 -4.15
N GLU A 226 5.03 -4.91 -4.84
CA GLU A 226 5.83 -6.07 -5.22
C GLU A 226 6.66 -6.65 -4.06
N ALA A 227 6.01 -6.82 -2.90
CA ALA A 227 6.66 -7.33 -1.69
C ALA A 227 7.29 -8.72 -1.86
N HIS A 228 6.95 -9.46 -2.92
CA HIS A 228 7.61 -10.71 -3.27
C HIS A 228 9.11 -10.52 -3.56
N CYS A 229 9.52 -9.36 -4.09
CA CYS A 229 10.92 -9.02 -4.34
C CYS A 229 11.78 -8.97 -3.06
N ILE A 230 11.19 -8.92 -1.87
CA ILE A 230 11.94 -8.95 -0.59
C ILE A 230 12.51 -10.34 -0.30
N SER A 231 11.83 -11.40 -0.77
CA SER A 231 12.25 -12.79 -0.52
C SER A 231 13.26 -13.31 -1.54
N GLU A 232 13.56 -12.55 -2.58
CA GLU A 232 14.48 -12.91 -3.67
C GLU A 232 15.91 -12.38 -3.46
N VAL A 233 16.20 -11.82 -2.28
CA VAL A 233 17.51 -11.24 -1.91
C VAL A 233 18.32 -12.19 -1.04
#